data_AF-A0A7S1TN16-F1
#
_entry.id   AF-A0A7S1TN16-F1
#
_cell.length_a   1.000
_cell.length_b   1.000
_cell.length_c   1.000
_cell.angle_alpha   90.00
_cell.angle_beta   90.00
_cell.angle_gamma   90.00
#
_symmetry.space_group_name_H-M   'P 1'
#
loop_
_entity.id
_entity.type
_entity.pdbx_description
1 polymer ?
#
loop_
_entity_poly.entity_id
_entity_poly.type
_entity_poly.pdbx_seq_one_letter_code
_entity_poly.pdbx_strand_id
1 'polypeptide(L)'
;SQGYDYLYLSEKDYNELPEGTVVAERVELNEGEVRYRLSDIIGQIHGIGVENLRGSGLIAGETSLAYDEIFTLSFATGRTVGIGAYLVRLGQRVIQQRDGPIILTGYQALNKLLGRDVYTSLDQLGGPEIMLPNGVTHELVSNDQEGINSIVHWLSFVPRTAREAPPMISASDPVSRDVEFVPPKGVYDVRDMLMGAMQADGSFARGFFDVDSFKEYLKDWGKSVVVGRARLGGIPMGVIAVETRTGNRVIPADPANADSREVIEPQAGQVWFPDSAYKTAQAIEDFGRGENLPLIIFANWRGFSGGTRDMFGEVLKFGAMIVDALRKYRHPVFIYLPPNGELRGGAWVVVDPTINERMMEMYADKESRGGILEPPGICEVKFRKADQIKTMHRLDAELIALDERLARTSDSSADDASAANELATIKTEIARRENALLPIYLQ
;
A
#
# COMPACT_ATOMS: atom_id res chain seq x y z
N SER A 1 50.60 14.95 -18.18
CA SER A 1 50.16 15.47 -19.48
C SER A 1 49.96 16.97 -19.34
N GLN A 2 50.43 17.79 -20.28
CA GLN A 2 50.35 19.26 -20.16
C GLN A 2 48.93 19.82 -20.39
N GLY A 3 47.94 18.97 -20.68
CA GLY A 3 46.57 19.41 -20.96
C GLY A 3 46.40 19.96 -22.36
N TYR A 4 45.28 20.65 -22.59
CA TYR A 4 44.96 21.40 -23.80
C TYR A 4 44.22 22.70 -23.42
N ASP A 5 44.37 23.75 -24.22
CA ASP A 5 43.75 25.06 -23.92
C ASP A 5 42.31 25.16 -24.43
N TYR A 6 42.05 24.78 -25.68
CA TYR A 6 40.73 24.81 -26.31
C TYR A 6 40.65 23.90 -27.54
N LEU A 7 39.43 23.60 -27.98
CA LEU A 7 39.15 22.94 -29.25
C LEU A 7 38.90 24.00 -30.34
N TYR A 8 39.35 23.74 -31.56
CA TYR A 8 39.20 24.68 -32.67
C TYR A 8 39.01 23.95 -34.00
N LEU A 9 38.52 24.68 -35.00
CA LEU A 9 38.56 24.30 -36.41
C LEU A 9 39.59 25.16 -37.15
N SER A 10 40.27 24.57 -38.14
CA SER A 10 41.07 25.36 -39.07
C SER A 10 40.16 26.28 -39.89
N GLU A 11 40.70 27.36 -40.45
CA GLU A 11 39.93 28.25 -41.32
C GLU A 11 39.31 27.52 -42.52
N LYS A 12 40.01 26.51 -43.06
CA LYS A 12 39.49 25.65 -44.11
C LYS A 12 38.29 24.83 -43.62
N ASP A 13 38.43 24.11 -42.51
CA ASP A 13 37.37 23.24 -42.01
C ASP A 13 36.13 24.03 -41.57
N TYR A 14 36.32 25.21 -40.97
CA TYR A 14 35.22 26.09 -40.59
C TYR A 14 34.41 26.56 -41.81
N ASN A 15 35.09 26.95 -42.90
CA ASN A 15 34.45 27.41 -44.13
C ASN A 15 33.79 26.29 -44.93
N GLU A 16 34.19 25.02 -44.72
CA GLU A 16 33.56 23.86 -45.34
C GLU A 16 32.26 23.44 -44.64
N LEU A 17 32.04 23.85 -43.38
CA LEU A 17 30.82 23.52 -42.65
C LEU A 17 29.64 24.41 -43.06
N PRO A 18 28.44 23.84 -43.25
CA PRO A 18 27.19 24.57 -43.32
C PRO A 18 27.03 25.57 -42.17
N GLU A 19 26.50 26.76 -42.51
CA GLU A 19 26.22 27.84 -41.57
C GLU A 19 25.34 27.34 -40.40
N GLY A 20 25.69 27.73 -39.18
CA GLY A 20 24.97 27.35 -37.96
C GLY A 20 25.33 25.97 -37.38
N THR A 21 26.24 25.20 -37.99
CA THR A 21 26.70 23.91 -37.44
C THR A 21 27.43 24.08 -36.10
N VAL A 22 28.20 25.15 -35.95
CA VAL A 22 28.94 25.52 -34.74
C VAL A 22 28.86 27.02 -34.51
N VAL A 23 29.06 27.45 -33.27
CA VAL A 23 29.38 28.84 -32.91
C VAL A 23 30.86 28.87 -32.54
N ALA A 24 31.62 29.75 -33.18
CA ALA A 24 33.06 29.82 -33.00
C ALA A 24 33.59 31.26 -33.10
N GLU A 25 34.70 31.52 -32.42
CA GLU A 25 35.39 32.81 -32.43
C GLU A 25 36.69 32.69 -33.23
N ARG A 26 36.92 33.63 -34.16
CA ARG A 26 38.18 33.71 -34.91
C ARG A 26 39.29 34.23 -33.99
N VAL A 27 40.32 33.42 -33.80
CA VAL A 27 41.53 33.73 -33.03
C VAL A 27 42.72 33.69 -33.97
N GLU A 28 43.56 34.73 -33.92
CA GLU A 28 44.79 34.81 -34.69
C GLU A 28 45.99 34.66 -33.76
N LEU A 29 46.87 33.72 -34.07
CA LEU A 29 48.06 33.43 -33.27
C LEU A 29 49.28 34.22 -33.77
N ASN A 30 50.30 34.32 -32.93
CA ASN A 30 51.52 35.11 -33.16
C ASN A 30 52.28 34.76 -34.47
N GLU A 31 51.98 33.62 -35.08
CA GLU A 31 52.60 33.12 -36.32
C GLU A 31 51.71 33.31 -37.57
N GLY A 32 50.59 34.05 -37.46
CA GLY A 32 49.63 34.28 -38.55
C GLY A 32 48.65 33.12 -38.79
N GLU A 33 48.68 32.09 -37.95
CA GLU A 33 47.72 31.00 -37.99
C GLU A 33 46.35 31.46 -37.47
N VAL A 34 45.32 31.25 -38.29
CA VAL A 34 43.92 31.55 -37.96
C VAL A 34 43.22 30.29 -37.48
N ARG A 35 42.62 30.37 -36.30
CA ARG A 35 41.83 29.28 -35.69
C ARG A 35 40.44 29.76 -35.34
N TYR A 36 39.43 28.91 -35.55
CA TYR A 36 38.07 29.14 -35.09
C TYR A 36 37.86 28.38 -33.79
N ARG A 37 38.05 29.06 -32.65
CA ARG A 37 37.86 28.49 -31.32
C ARG A 37 36.38 28.20 -31.10
N LEU A 38 36.04 26.94 -30.84
CA LEU A 38 34.65 26.51 -30.69
C LEU A 38 34.09 26.98 -29.34
N SER A 39 32.91 27.62 -29.36
CA SER A 39 32.12 27.89 -28.16
C SER A 39 30.98 26.89 -28.02
N ASP A 40 30.27 26.61 -29.12
CA ASP A 40 29.08 25.76 -29.13
C ASP A 40 29.08 24.84 -30.34
N ILE A 41 28.69 23.58 -30.13
CA ILE A 41 28.46 22.60 -31.19
C ILE A 41 26.96 22.37 -31.28
N ILE A 42 26.34 22.88 -32.35
CA ILE A 42 24.90 22.72 -32.59
C ILE A 42 24.67 21.38 -33.31
N GLY A 43 25.52 21.08 -34.30
CA GLY A 43 25.42 19.88 -35.12
C GLY A 43 24.36 19.99 -36.21
N GLN A 44 24.46 19.11 -37.22
CA GLN A 44 23.53 19.07 -38.35
C GLN A 44 22.46 17.99 -38.19
N ILE A 45 22.73 17.00 -37.36
CA ILE A 45 21.85 15.87 -37.15
C ILE A 45 20.85 16.26 -36.06
N HIS A 46 19.56 16.27 -36.40
CA HIS A 46 18.50 16.46 -35.43
C HIS A 46 18.32 15.22 -34.54
N GLY A 47 17.96 15.43 -33.28
CA GLY A 47 17.58 14.35 -32.38
C GLY A 47 18.76 13.71 -31.67
N ILE A 48 19.77 14.51 -31.30
CA ILE A 48 20.96 14.07 -30.58
C ILE A 48 21.19 14.83 -29.26
N GLY A 49 20.39 15.87 -28.99
CA GLY A 49 20.59 16.78 -27.86
C GLY A 49 19.35 17.07 -27.03
N VAL A 50 19.29 18.29 -26.51
CA VAL A 50 18.27 18.78 -25.57
C VAL A 50 16.86 18.84 -26.18
N GLU A 51 16.75 18.86 -27.50
CA GLU A 51 15.49 18.75 -28.23
C GLU A 51 14.78 17.41 -27.96
N ASN A 52 15.53 16.32 -27.76
CA ASN A 52 14.96 15.02 -27.35
C ASN A 52 14.42 15.08 -25.92
N LEU A 53 15.06 15.84 -25.03
CA LEU A 53 14.59 16.04 -23.66
C LEU A 53 13.31 16.88 -23.64
N ARG A 54 13.20 17.87 -24.53
CA ARG A 54 11.95 18.61 -24.75
C ARG A 54 10.82 17.68 -25.20
N GLY A 55 11.10 16.81 -26.18
CA GLY A 55 10.14 15.78 -26.62
C GLY A 55 9.75 14.81 -25.51
N SER A 56 10.72 14.40 -24.69
CA SER A 56 10.50 13.55 -23.51
C SER A 56 9.59 14.22 -22.48
N GLY A 57 9.82 15.51 -22.19
CA GLY A 57 8.97 16.30 -21.30
C GLY A 57 7.54 16.47 -21.82
N LEU A 58 7.38 16.66 -23.13
CA LEU A 58 6.06 16.72 -23.77
C LEU A 58 5.25 15.43 -23.51
N ILE A 59 5.79 14.26 -23.86
CA ILE A 59 5.07 13.00 -23.71
C ILE A 59 4.87 12.59 -22.24
N ALA A 60 5.74 13.02 -21.32
CA ALA A 60 5.50 12.87 -19.88
C ALA A 60 4.24 13.63 -19.44
N GLY A 61 4.10 14.90 -19.86
CA GLY A 61 2.91 15.71 -19.58
C GLY A 61 1.63 15.08 -20.15
N GLU A 62 1.67 14.66 -21.41
CA GLU A 62 0.53 14.03 -22.07
C GLU A 62 0.13 12.69 -21.42
N THR A 63 1.10 11.89 -20.98
CA THR A 63 0.81 10.60 -20.31
C THR A 63 0.24 10.82 -18.91
N SER A 64 0.70 11.85 -18.20
CA SER A 64 0.12 12.25 -16.92
C SER A 64 -1.35 12.65 -17.08
N LEU A 65 -1.66 13.44 -18.11
CA LEU A 65 -3.04 13.84 -18.42
C LEU A 65 -3.88 12.64 -18.85
N ALA A 66 -3.32 11.75 -19.68
CA ALA A 66 -4.01 10.55 -20.14
C ALA A 66 -4.44 9.64 -18.99
N TYR A 67 -3.63 9.48 -17.93
CA TYR A 67 -4.02 8.71 -16.75
C TYR A 67 -5.24 9.30 -16.03
N ASP A 68 -5.40 10.62 -16.02
CA ASP A 68 -6.55 11.29 -15.40
C ASP A 68 -7.82 11.18 -16.24
N GLU A 69 -7.71 11.00 -17.55
CA GLU A 69 -8.83 11.05 -18.49
C GLU A 69 -9.29 9.68 -19.03
N ILE A 70 -8.36 8.73 -19.22
CA ILE A 70 -8.63 7.46 -19.90
C ILE A 70 -7.92 6.28 -19.22
N PHE A 71 -8.27 5.05 -19.63
CA PHE A 71 -7.53 3.87 -19.22
C PHE A 71 -6.13 3.87 -19.83
N THR A 72 -5.11 3.84 -18.99
CA THR A 72 -3.70 3.70 -19.37
C THR A 72 -3.14 2.41 -18.79
N LEU A 73 -2.41 1.66 -19.61
CA LEU A 73 -1.68 0.47 -19.20
C LEU A 73 -0.40 0.35 -20.03
N SER A 74 0.69 0.00 -19.38
CA SER A 74 1.99 -0.25 -20.03
C SER A 74 2.39 -1.71 -19.89
N PHE A 75 2.95 -2.27 -20.96
CA PHE A 75 3.56 -3.60 -20.96
C PHE A 75 5.06 -3.48 -21.23
N ALA A 76 5.87 -3.70 -20.19
CA ALA A 76 7.33 -3.69 -20.27
C ALA A 76 7.86 -5.05 -20.73
N THR A 77 7.88 -5.27 -22.04
CA THR A 77 8.38 -6.50 -22.71
C THR A 77 9.90 -6.51 -22.91
N GLY A 78 10.54 -5.34 -22.95
CA GLY A 78 11.98 -5.19 -23.06
C GLY A 78 12.52 -4.13 -22.11
N ARG A 79 13.80 -3.79 -22.28
CA ARG A 79 14.46 -2.77 -21.44
C ARG A 79 13.78 -1.41 -21.61
N THR A 80 13.25 -0.88 -20.52
CA THR A 80 12.57 0.42 -20.46
C THR A 80 13.46 1.42 -19.73
N VAL A 81 13.90 2.50 -20.39
CA VAL A 81 14.98 3.37 -19.89
C VAL A 81 14.59 4.84 -19.85
N GLY A 82 14.97 5.55 -18.77
CA GLY A 82 14.87 6.99 -18.67
C GLY A 82 13.43 7.48 -18.77
N ILE A 83 13.10 8.23 -19.82
CA ILE A 83 11.71 8.66 -20.07
C ILE A 83 10.76 7.47 -20.18
N GLY A 84 11.17 6.34 -20.76
CA GLY A 84 10.32 5.15 -20.83
C GLY A 84 9.89 4.65 -19.44
N ALA A 85 10.79 4.70 -18.45
CA ALA A 85 10.47 4.28 -17.08
C ALA A 85 9.48 5.25 -16.43
N TYR A 86 9.61 6.55 -16.70
CA TYR A 86 8.63 7.54 -16.27
C TYR A 86 7.28 7.36 -16.96
N LEU A 87 7.23 7.07 -18.27
CA LEU A 87 5.97 6.84 -18.98
C LEU A 87 5.21 5.63 -18.42
N VAL A 88 5.92 4.54 -18.14
CA VAL A 88 5.37 3.35 -17.49
C VAL A 88 4.76 3.72 -16.13
N ARG A 89 5.47 4.51 -15.31
CA ARG A 89 4.94 4.94 -14.01
C ARG A 89 3.80 5.97 -14.12
N LEU A 90 3.88 6.92 -15.05
CA LEU A 90 2.85 7.95 -15.27
C LEU A 90 1.54 7.33 -15.76
N GLY A 91 1.62 6.30 -16.60
CA GLY A 91 0.47 5.48 -17.01
C GLY A 91 -0.06 4.54 -15.92
N GLN A 92 0.61 4.50 -14.77
CA GLN A 92 0.29 3.76 -13.54
C GLN A 92 0.24 2.24 -13.64
N ARG A 93 -0.61 1.67 -14.50
CA ARG A 93 -0.86 0.22 -14.56
C ARG A 93 0.23 -0.46 -15.37
N VAL A 94 1.00 -1.34 -14.73
CA VAL A 94 2.18 -1.94 -15.35
C VAL A 94 2.12 -3.46 -15.32
N ILE A 95 2.24 -4.05 -16.50
CA ILE A 95 2.60 -5.45 -16.66
C ILE A 95 4.08 -5.49 -17.03
N GLN A 96 4.87 -6.27 -16.32
CA GLN A 96 6.30 -6.43 -16.58
C GLN A 96 6.57 -7.85 -17.05
N GLN A 97 7.33 -8.00 -18.13
CA GLN A 97 7.91 -9.28 -18.47
C GLN A 97 9.16 -9.55 -17.62
N ARG A 98 9.41 -10.80 -17.25
CA ARG A 98 10.55 -11.20 -16.41
C ARG A 98 11.89 -10.60 -16.82
N ASP A 99 12.18 -10.54 -18.12
CA ASP A 99 13.44 -10.03 -18.68
C ASP A 99 13.32 -8.57 -19.18
N GLY A 100 12.29 -7.83 -18.74
CA GLY A 100 11.99 -6.45 -19.12
C GLY A 100 12.30 -5.45 -17.99
N PRO A 101 13.57 -5.11 -17.72
CA PRO A 101 13.91 -4.21 -16.62
C PRO A 101 13.47 -2.76 -16.89
N ILE A 102 12.97 -2.10 -15.84
CA ILE A 102 12.51 -0.71 -15.87
C ILE A 102 13.52 0.15 -15.09
N ILE A 103 14.31 0.99 -15.76
CA ILE A 103 15.42 1.69 -15.11
C ILE A 103 15.55 3.15 -15.57
N LEU A 104 16.17 3.99 -14.75
CA LEU A 104 16.54 5.34 -15.16
C LEU A 104 17.90 5.35 -15.88
N THR A 105 18.89 4.69 -15.27
CA THR A 105 20.29 4.67 -15.72
C THR A 105 20.79 3.22 -15.75
N GLY A 106 21.62 2.88 -16.74
CA GLY A 106 22.22 1.54 -16.84
C GLY A 106 23.30 1.31 -15.78
N TYR A 107 23.45 0.07 -15.32
CA TYR A 107 24.35 -0.29 -14.22
C TYR A 107 25.83 0.07 -14.50
N GLN A 108 26.31 -0.07 -15.74
CA GLN A 108 27.68 0.30 -16.12
C GLN A 108 27.96 1.80 -15.93
N ALA A 109 26.98 2.66 -16.21
CA ALA A 109 27.12 4.09 -16.01
C ALA A 109 27.16 4.45 -14.51
N LEU A 110 26.39 3.73 -13.68
CA LEU A 110 26.45 3.88 -12.22
C LEU A 110 27.80 3.41 -11.67
N ASN A 111 28.31 2.26 -12.11
CA ASN A 111 29.63 1.76 -11.70
C ASN A 111 30.74 2.76 -12.06
N LYS A 112 30.68 3.32 -13.28
CA LYS A 112 31.62 4.37 -13.72
C LYS A 112 31.54 5.63 -12.85
N LEU A 113 30.32 6.05 -12.47
CA LEU A 113 30.11 7.19 -11.58
C LEU A 113 30.65 6.92 -10.16
N LEU A 114 30.46 5.71 -9.65
CA LEU A 114 30.93 5.29 -8.33
C LEU A 114 32.42 4.92 -8.30
N GLY A 115 33.07 4.80 -9.46
CA GLY A 115 34.48 4.43 -9.60
C GLY A 115 34.80 2.97 -9.24
N ARG A 116 33.78 2.11 -9.12
CA ARG A 116 33.92 0.69 -8.78
C ARG A 116 32.73 -0.12 -9.30
N ASP A 117 32.93 -1.42 -9.50
CA ASP A 117 31.88 -2.33 -9.95
C ASP A 117 30.95 -2.73 -8.80
N VAL A 118 29.87 -1.97 -8.62
CA VAL A 118 28.86 -2.21 -7.58
C VAL A 118 27.75 -3.14 -8.07
N TYR A 119 27.22 -2.86 -9.26
CA TYR A 119 26.09 -3.57 -9.84
C TYR A 119 26.53 -4.47 -10.99
N THR A 120 25.85 -5.60 -11.18
CA THR A 120 26.24 -6.62 -12.18
C THR A 120 25.23 -6.80 -13.31
N SER A 121 23.98 -6.36 -13.14
CA SER A 121 22.93 -6.47 -14.14
C SER A 121 21.94 -5.30 -14.11
N LEU A 122 21.10 -5.19 -15.15
CA LEU A 122 19.99 -4.23 -15.16
C LEU A 122 18.86 -4.66 -14.22
N ASP A 123 18.66 -5.96 -14.04
CA ASP A 123 17.61 -6.51 -13.19
C ASP A 123 17.83 -6.18 -11.71
N GLN A 124 19.09 -6.06 -11.27
CA GLN A 124 19.41 -5.55 -9.92
C GLN A 124 18.89 -4.14 -9.66
N LEU A 125 18.62 -3.35 -10.71
CA LEU A 125 18.14 -1.97 -10.59
C LEU A 125 16.64 -1.84 -10.86
N GLY A 126 16.08 -2.72 -11.69
CA GLY A 126 14.71 -2.56 -12.18
C GLY A 126 14.03 -3.83 -12.67
N GLY A 127 14.56 -4.98 -12.32
CA GLY A 127 13.92 -6.27 -12.55
C GLY A 127 12.74 -6.51 -11.60
N PRO A 128 12.10 -7.68 -11.71
CA PRO A 128 10.94 -8.05 -10.90
C PRO A 128 11.18 -7.95 -9.39
N GLU A 129 12.38 -8.30 -8.93
CA GLU A 129 12.78 -8.27 -7.52
C GLU A 129 12.81 -6.84 -6.95
N ILE A 130 12.85 -5.82 -7.81
CA ILE A 130 12.79 -4.42 -7.42
C ILE A 130 11.39 -3.85 -7.63
N MET A 131 10.78 -4.08 -8.80
CA MET A 131 9.55 -3.41 -9.22
C MET A 131 8.27 -4.06 -8.69
N LEU A 132 8.28 -5.35 -8.36
CA LEU A 132 7.14 -6.00 -7.71
C LEU A 132 7.02 -5.57 -6.24
N PRO A 133 8.08 -5.63 -5.40
CA PRO A 133 7.95 -5.33 -3.98
C PRO A 133 7.78 -3.84 -3.65
N ASN A 134 7.98 -2.95 -4.63
CA ASN A 134 7.74 -1.51 -4.49
C ASN A 134 6.43 -1.02 -5.11
N GLY A 135 5.69 -1.90 -5.81
CA GLY A 135 4.38 -1.58 -6.39
C GLY A 135 4.41 -0.82 -7.71
N VAL A 136 5.55 -0.69 -8.38
CA VAL A 136 5.61 -0.16 -9.75
C VAL A 136 5.01 -1.16 -10.73
N THR A 137 5.29 -2.45 -10.55
CA THR A 137 4.74 -3.54 -11.38
C THR A 137 3.48 -4.12 -10.72
N HIS A 138 2.35 -4.08 -11.42
CA HIS A 138 1.09 -4.67 -10.97
C HIS A 138 1.05 -6.19 -11.19
N GLU A 139 1.62 -6.67 -12.30
CA GLU A 139 1.65 -8.09 -12.67
C GLU A 139 2.95 -8.44 -13.40
N LEU A 140 3.51 -9.62 -13.07
CA LEU A 140 4.66 -10.20 -13.76
C LEU A 140 4.20 -11.30 -14.72
N VAL A 141 4.72 -11.28 -15.95
CA VAL A 141 4.49 -12.32 -16.97
C VAL A 141 5.79 -12.91 -17.46
N SER A 142 5.74 -14.15 -17.97
CA SER A 142 6.95 -14.86 -18.39
C SER A 142 7.35 -14.54 -19.83
N ASN A 143 6.40 -14.14 -20.68
CA ASN A 143 6.59 -13.90 -22.10
C ASN A 143 5.51 -12.96 -22.65
N ASP A 144 5.68 -12.50 -23.90
CA ASP A 144 4.75 -11.60 -24.58
C ASP A 144 3.32 -12.15 -24.69
N GLN A 145 3.16 -13.45 -24.95
CA GLN A 145 1.84 -14.05 -25.09
C GLN A 145 1.05 -13.98 -23.77
N GLU A 146 1.70 -14.28 -22.64
CA GLU A 146 1.13 -14.09 -21.30
C GLU A 146 0.86 -12.60 -21.01
N GLY A 147 1.73 -11.70 -21.47
CA GLY A 147 1.54 -10.26 -21.39
C GLY A 147 0.26 -9.81 -22.08
N ILE A 148 0.09 -10.16 -23.36
CA ILE A 148 -1.12 -9.82 -24.13
C ILE A 148 -2.37 -10.45 -23.51
N ASN A 149 -2.31 -11.72 -23.06
CA ASN A 149 -3.42 -12.36 -22.37
C ASN A 149 -3.83 -11.58 -21.10
N SER A 150 -2.84 -11.11 -20.34
CA SER A 150 -3.07 -10.32 -19.13
C SER A 150 -3.66 -8.94 -19.43
N ILE A 151 -3.22 -8.27 -20.51
CA ILE A 151 -3.82 -7.02 -20.99
C ILE A 151 -5.28 -7.23 -21.36
N VAL A 152 -5.59 -8.26 -22.17
CA VAL A 152 -6.96 -8.57 -22.60
C VAL A 152 -7.84 -8.92 -21.40
N HIS A 153 -7.31 -9.68 -20.44
CA HIS A 153 -8.02 -10.00 -19.21
C HIS A 153 -8.32 -8.75 -18.39
N TRP A 154 -7.36 -7.83 -18.21
CA TRP A 154 -7.58 -6.58 -17.50
C TRP A 154 -8.63 -5.71 -18.20
N LEU A 155 -8.53 -5.56 -19.53
CA LEU A 155 -9.50 -4.83 -20.35
C LEU A 155 -10.92 -5.41 -20.26
N SER A 156 -11.08 -6.68 -19.90
CA SER A 156 -12.40 -7.29 -19.70
C SER A 156 -13.22 -6.64 -18.56
N PHE A 157 -12.56 -5.91 -17.66
CA PHE A 157 -13.20 -5.15 -16.58
C PHE A 157 -13.40 -3.67 -16.93
N VAL A 158 -12.82 -3.18 -18.03
CA VAL A 158 -12.69 -1.74 -18.35
C VAL A 158 -13.75 -1.33 -19.37
N PRO A 159 -14.42 -0.17 -19.22
CA PRO A 159 -15.35 0.33 -20.22
C PRO A 159 -14.64 0.64 -21.54
N ARG A 160 -15.40 0.59 -22.64
CA ARG A 160 -14.86 0.90 -23.97
C ARG A 160 -14.37 2.35 -24.07
N THR A 161 -15.03 3.27 -23.38
CA THR A 161 -14.65 4.69 -23.32
C THR A 161 -14.76 5.20 -21.90
N ALA A 162 -14.02 6.26 -21.56
CA ALA A 162 -14.04 6.86 -20.22
C ALA A 162 -15.41 7.45 -19.79
N ARG A 163 -16.39 7.51 -20.70
CA ARG A 163 -17.74 8.03 -20.45
C ARG A 163 -18.79 6.92 -20.30
N GLU A 164 -18.41 5.68 -20.53
CA GLU A 164 -19.29 4.52 -20.42
C GLU A 164 -19.17 3.85 -19.05
N ALA A 165 -20.22 3.13 -18.68
CA ALA A 165 -20.19 2.25 -17.52
C ALA A 165 -19.34 0.99 -17.81
N PRO A 166 -18.74 0.38 -16.79
CA PRO A 166 -18.00 -0.88 -16.95
C PRO A 166 -18.83 -2.00 -17.61
N PRO A 167 -18.19 -2.90 -18.38
CA PRO A 167 -18.88 -3.94 -19.12
C PRO A 167 -19.44 -5.02 -18.18
N MET A 168 -20.76 -5.02 -18.00
CA MET A 168 -21.46 -6.11 -17.34
C MET A 168 -21.56 -7.32 -18.26
N ILE A 169 -21.23 -8.51 -17.74
CA ILE A 169 -21.37 -9.78 -18.47
C ILE A 169 -22.49 -10.63 -17.85
N SER A 170 -22.99 -11.62 -18.58
CA SER A 170 -23.91 -12.60 -17.99
C SER A 170 -23.14 -13.47 -16.98
N ALA A 171 -23.60 -13.48 -15.73
CA ALA A 171 -23.01 -14.30 -14.68
C ALA A 171 -23.34 -15.77 -14.89
N SER A 172 -22.31 -16.63 -14.93
CA SER A 172 -22.48 -18.09 -14.80
C SER A 172 -22.72 -18.50 -13.34
N ASP A 173 -22.27 -17.67 -12.39
CA ASP A 173 -22.45 -17.87 -10.96
C ASP A 173 -23.72 -17.14 -10.46
N PRO A 174 -24.74 -17.83 -9.96
CA PRO A 174 -26.02 -17.20 -9.61
C PRO A 174 -25.90 -16.28 -8.39
N VAL A 175 -26.33 -15.01 -8.52
CA VAL A 175 -26.38 -14.04 -7.41
C VAL A 175 -27.24 -14.47 -6.22
N SER A 176 -28.16 -15.42 -6.41
CA SER A 176 -29.05 -15.93 -5.37
C SER A 176 -28.44 -17.06 -4.54
N ARG A 177 -27.19 -17.46 -4.79
CA ARG A 177 -26.51 -18.47 -3.98
C ARG A 177 -26.04 -17.88 -2.66
N ASP A 178 -25.87 -18.74 -1.67
CA ASP A 178 -25.19 -18.36 -0.44
C ASP A 178 -23.66 -18.24 -0.66
N VAL A 179 -23.03 -17.43 0.19
CA VAL A 179 -21.57 -17.43 0.37
C VAL A 179 -21.25 -18.53 1.37
N GLU A 180 -20.47 -19.53 0.94
CA GLU A 180 -20.23 -20.75 1.71
C GLU A 180 -18.97 -20.62 2.58
N PHE A 181 -17.95 -19.90 2.09
CA PHE A 181 -16.78 -19.60 2.90
C PHE A 181 -17.10 -18.48 3.90
N VAL A 182 -17.08 -18.81 5.19
CA VAL A 182 -17.28 -17.85 6.29
C VAL A 182 -15.94 -17.57 6.97
N PRO A 183 -15.49 -16.29 7.05
CA PRO A 183 -14.26 -15.93 7.75
C PRO A 183 -14.25 -16.43 9.21
N PRO A 184 -13.22 -17.19 9.62
CA PRO A 184 -13.08 -17.59 11.02
C PRO A 184 -12.70 -16.39 11.90
N LYS A 185 -12.86 -16.52 13.22
CA LYS A 185 -12.37 -15.52 14.21
C LYS A 185 -10.85 -15.34 14.22
N GLY A 186 -10.11 -16.32 13.70
CA GLY A 186 -8.66 -16.33 13.69
C GLY A 186 -8.07 -15.85 12.37
N VAL A 187 -6.81 -16.21 12.14
CA VAL A 187 -6.12 -15.92 10.89
C VAL A 187 -6.63 -16.80 9.74
N TYR A 188 -6.75 -16.22 8.56
CA TYR A 188 -7.13 -16.89 7.31
C TYR A 188 -6.58 -16.12 6.10
N ASP A 189 -6.49 -16.76 4.94
CA ASP A 189 -6.19 -16.03 3.69
C ASP A 189 -7.44 -15.29 3.24
N VAL A 190 -7.36 -13.96 3.14
CA VAL A 190 -8.52 -13.16 2.73
C VAL A 190 -9.02 -13.53 1.34
N ARG A 191 -8.16 -14.08 0.48
CA ARG A 191 -8.54 -14.55 -0.86
C ARG A 191 -9.61 -15.65 -0.80
N ASP A 192 -9.57 -16.52 0.20
CA ASP A 192 -10.54 -17.60 0.38
C ASP A 192 -11.98 -17.04 0.51
N MET A 193 -12.13 -15.90 1.21
CA MET A 193 -13.41 -15.18 1.31
C MET A 193 -13.83 -14.56 -0.03
N LEU A 194 -12.89 -14.09 -0.83
CA LEU A 194 -13.18 -13.43 -2.11
C LEU A 194 -13.56 -14.44 -3.20
N MET A 195 -12.74 -15.48 -3.39
CA MET A 195 -12.84 -16.42 -4.52
C MET A 195 -13.31 -17.82 -4.15
N GLY A 196 -13.40 -18.14 -2.85
CA GLY A 196 -13.72 -19.47 -2.35
C GLY A 196 -12.46 -20.29 -2.05
N ALA A 197 -12.66 -21.41 -1.34
CA ALA A 197 -11.58 -22.30 -0.92
C ALA A 197 -12.00 -23.76 -0.90
N MET A 198 -11.05 -24.64 -1.21
CA MET A 198 -11.21 -26.08 -1.04
C MET A 198 -11.23 -26.44 0.45
N GLN A 199 -12.27 -27.15 0.85
CA GLN A 199 -12.48 -27.64 2.21
C GLN A 199 -11.75 -28.98 2.41
N ALA A 200 -11.56 -29.35 3.68
CA ALA A 200 -10.84 -30.58 4.05
C ALA A 200 -11.53 -31.87 3.55
N ASP A 201 -12.83 -31.82 3.27
CA ASP A 201 -13.62 -32.92 2.71
C ASP A 201 -13.57 -33.00 1.17
N GLY A 202 -12.83 -32.10 0.53
CA GLY A 202 -12.71 -32.00 -0.93
C GLY A 202 -13.83 -31.21 -1.61
N SER A 203 -14.78 -30.65 -0.86
CA SER A 203 -15.78 -29.74 -1.40
C SER A 203 -15.20 -28.33 -1.62
N PHE A 204 -15.71 -27.60 -2.61
CA PHE A 204 -15.33 -26.21 -2.85
C PHE A 204 -16.36 -25.30 -2.18
N ALA A 205 -15.94 -24.55 -1.16
CA ALA A 205 -16.77 -23.53 -0.55
C ALA A 205 -16.63 -22.23 -1.34
N ARG A 206 -17.71 -21.81 -1.99
CA ARG A 206 -17.74 -20.60 -2.82
C ARG A 206 -17.57 -19.33 -1.98
N GLY A 207 -16.79 -18.39 -2.51
CA GLY A 207 -16.55 -17.08 -1.91
C GLY A 207 -17.62 -16.05 -2.25
N PHE A 208 -17.32 -14.79 -1.97
CA PHE A 208 -18.24 -13.66 -2.17
C PHE A 208 -18.46 -13.32 -3.65
N PHE A 209 -17.39 -13.32 -4.45
CA PHE A 209 -17.47 -12.97 -5.87
C PHE A 209 -17.79 -14.17 -6.75
N ASP A 210 -18.10 -13.90 -8.01
CA ASP A 210 -18.30 -14.90 -9.04
C ASP A 210 -17.06 -15.80 -9.12
N VAL A 211 -17.27 -17.12 -9.21
CA VAL A 211 -16.18 -18.11 -9.36
C VAL A 211 -15.28 -17.72 -10.54
N ASP A 212 -13.96 -17.86 -10.34
CA ASP A 212 -12.90 -17.53 -11.31
C ASP A 212 -12.89 -16.08 -11.83
N SER A 213 -13.53 -15.13 -11.11
CA SER A 213 -13.55 -13.73 -11.51
C SER A 213 -12.50 -12.85 -10.82
N PHE A 214 -12.05 -13.20 -9.61
CA PHE A 214 -11.09 -12.41 -8.85
C PHE A 214 -9.68 -12.56 -9.41
N LYS A 215 -9.09 -11.44 -9.81
CA LYS A 215 -7.70 -11.31 -10.24
C LYS A 215 -6.98 -10.29 -9.36
N GLU A 216 -5.99 -10.78 -8.61
CA GLU A 216 -5.16 -9.95 -7.75
C GLU A 216 -4.06 -9.22 -8.55
N TYR A 217 -3.80 -7.98 -8.16
CA TYR A 217 -2.72 -7.14 -8.67
C TYR A 217 -1.90 -6.55 -7.52
N LEU A 218 -0.68 -6.11 -7.78
CA LEU A 218 0.23 -5.56 -6.76
C LEU A 218 0.46 -6.51 -5.57
N LYS A 219 0.36 -7.83 -5.79
CA LYS A 219 0.40 -8.87 -4.74
C LYS A 219 1.70 -8.87 -3.90
N ASP A 220 2.78 -8.35 -4.47
CA ASP A 220 4.12 -8.41 -3.88
C ASP A 220 4.48 -7.16 -3.06
N TRP A 221 3.64 -6.13 -3.08
CA TRP A 221 3.82 -4.87 -2.36
C TRP A 221 2.68 -4.66 -1.37
N GLY A 222 2.95 -4.06 -0.19
CA GLY A 222 1.93 -3.73 0.81
C GLY A 222 1.03 -4.92 1.17
N LYS A 223 1.64 -6.08 1.48
CA LYS A 223 0.99 -7.40 1.55
C LYS A 223 -0.08 -7.54 2.62
N SER A 224 -0.16 -6.61 3.58
CA SER A 224 -1.26 -6.54 4.54
C SER A 224 -2.60 -6.13 3.91
N VAL A 225 -2.60 -5.68 2.65
CA VAL A 225 -3.79 -5.36 1.86
C VAL A 225 -3.74 -6.10 0.52
N VAL A 226 -4.84 -6.75 0.18
CA VAL A 226 -5.09 -7.44 -1.09
C VAL A 226 -5.93 -6.52 -1.97
N VAL A 227 -5.48 -6.30 -3.21
CA VAL A 227 -6.20 -5.47 -4.19
C VAL A 227 -6.36 -6.22 -5.50
N GLY A 228 -7.51 -6.06 -6.14
CA GLY A 228 -7.78 -6.77 -7.38
C GLY A 228 -9.06 -6.32 -8.05
N ARG A 229 -9.41 -7.05 -9.11
CA ARG A 229 -10.68 -6.89 -9.84
C ARG A 229 -11.45 -8.19 -9.74
N ALA A 230 -12.75 -8.11 -9.57
CA ALA A 230 -13.64 -9.28 -9.55
C ALA A 230 -14.95 -8.95 -10.25
N ARG A 231 -15.85 -9.95 -10.34
CA ARG A 231 -17.24 -9.74 -10.74
C ARG A 231 -18.19 -10.19 -9.65
N LEU A 232 -19.26 -9.43 -9.46
CA LEU A 232 -20.39 -9.77 -8.59
C LEU A 232 -21.66 -9.79 -9.44
N GLY A 233 -22.17 -10.99 -9.72
CA GLY A 233 -23.30 -11.14 -10.65
C GLY A 233 -22.98 -10.59 -12.05
N GLY A 234 -21.72 -10.74 -12.49
CA GLY A 234 -21.26 -10.26 -13.78
C GLY A 234 -20.91 -8.77 -13.82
N ILE A 235 -21.13 -8.01 -12.74
CA ILE A 235 -20.74 -6.60 -12.62
C ILE A 235 -19.25 -6.53 -12.22
N PRO A 236 -18.36 -5.94 -13.03
CA PRO A 236 -16.96 -5.79 -12.64
C PRO A 236 -16.80 -4.77 -11.50
N MET A 237 -15.95 -5.09 -10.53
CA MET A 237 -15.69 -4.26 -9.35
C MET A 237 -14.20 -4.17 -9.05
N GLY A 238 -13.76 -3.01 -8.55
CA GLY A 238 -12.52 -2.88 -7.81
C GLY A 238 -12.69 -3.47 -6.42
N VAL A 239 -11.70 -4.22 -5.95
CA VAL A 239 -11.75 -4.95 -4.68
C VAL A 239 -10.56 -4.57 -3.83
N ILE A 240 -10.81 -4.20 -2.58
CA ILE A 240 -9.79 -4.04 -1.54
C ILE A 240 -10.20 -4.91 -0.36
N ALA A 241 -9.29 -5.76 0.11
CA ALA A 241 -9.52 -6.62 1.26
C ALA A 241 -8.27 -6.68 2.15
N VAL A 242 -8.43 -7.06 3.42
CA VAL A 242 -7.36 -6.97 4.41
C VAL A 242 -6.84 -8.35 4.77
N GLU A 243 -5.53 -8.54 4.68
CA GLU A 243 -4.88 -9.76 5.13
C GLU A 243 -4.88 -9.84 6.67
N THR A 244 -5.20 -11.01 7.20
CA THR A 244 -5.25 -11.25 8.65
C THR A 244 -3.99 -11.93 9.18
N ARG A 245 -3.26 -12.63 8.32
CA ARG A 245 -1.97 -13.24 8.67
C ARG A 245 -0.89 -12.18 8.78
N THR A 246 0.07 -12.41 9.67
CA THR A 246 1.30 -11.60 9.71
C THR A 246 2.11 -11.87 8.45
N GLY A 247 2.39 -10.82 7.70
CA GLY A 247 3.24 -10.85 6.52
C GLY A 247 4.67 -10.39 6.84
N ASN A 248 5.58 -10.60 5.90
CA ASN A 248 6.94 -10.08 5.96
C ASN A 248 7.18 -9.13 4.80
N ARG A 249 7.72 -7.96 5.10
CA ARG A 249 8.31 -7.05 4.11
C ARG A 249 9.82 -7.30 4.09
N VAL A 250 10.34 -7.67 2.93
CA VAL A 250 11.78 -7.89 2.72
C VAL A 250 12.36 -6.63 2.09
N ILE A 251 13.34 -6.01 2.77
CA ILE A 251 14.10 -4.89 2.25
C ILE A 251 15.46 -5.46 1.79
N PRO A 252 15.76 -5.41 0.47
CA PRO A 252 17.01 -5.97 -0.04
C PRO A 252 18.22 -5.20 0.50
N ALA A 253 19.35 -5.91 0.63
CA ALA A 253 20.62 -5.25 0.94
C ALA A 253 20.99 -4.27 -0.19
N ASP A 254 21.55 -3.13 0.17
CA ASP A 254 22.07 -2.14 -0.78
C ASP A 254 23.49 -2.53 -1.22
N PRO A 255 23.72 -2.94 -2.48
CA PRO A 255 25.05 -3.32 -2.95
C PRO A 255 26.07 -2.17 -2.88
N ALA A 256 25.63 -0.92 -2.87
CA ALA A 256 26.52 0.23 -2.76
C ALA A 256 27.04 0.45 -1.32
N ASN A 257 26.40 -0.15 -0.31
CA ASN A 257 26.77 -0.05 1.09
C ASN A 257 27.23 -1.42 1.64
N ALA A 258 28.52 -1.54 1.95
CA ALA A 258 29.13 -2.79 2.41
C ALA A 258 28.56 -3.32 3.74
N ASP A 259 28.03 -2.43 4.59
CA ASP A 259 27.43 -2.79 5.87
C ASP A 259 25.95 -3.15 5.75
N SER A 260 25.34 -2.88 4.58
CA SER A 260 23.93 -3.18 4.35
C SER A 260 23.69 -4.69 4.31
N ARG A 261 22.56 -5.09 4.88
CA ARG A 261 22.09 -6.48 4.94
C ARG A 261 20.60 -6.49 4.64
N GLU A 262 20.13 -7.62 4.15
CA GLU A 262 18.69 -7.82 3.98
C GLU A 262 18.00 -7.71 5.33
N VAL A 263 16.89 -6.97 5.36
CA VAL A 263 16.07 -6.80 6.56
C VAL A 263 14.68 -7.38 6.30
N ILE A 264 14.26 -8.29 7.18
CA ILE A 264 12.92 -8.86 7.15
C ILE A 264 12.11 -8.19 8.26
N GLU A 265 11.10 -7.42 7.85
CA GLU A 265 10.22 -6.68 8.75
C GLU A 265 8.86 -7.40 8.86
N PRO A 266 8.48 -7.91 10.05
CA PRO A 266 7.14 -8.44 10.25
C PRO A 266 6.12 -7.30 10.24
N GLN A 267 5.01 -7.53 9.53
CA GLN A 267 3.85 -6.65 9.47
C GLN A 267 2.63 -7.42 9.92
N ALA A 268 2.03 -6.99 11.03
CA ALA A 268 0.81 -7.62 11.55
C ALA A 268 -0.35 -7.51 10.54
N GLY A 269 -1.18 -8.53 10.47
CA GLY A 269 -2.45 -8.46 9.75
C GLY A 269 -3.38 -7.39 10.35
N GLN A 270 -4.39 -6.97 9.58
CA GLN A 270 -5.38 -5.97 10.00
C GLN A 270 -4.80 -4.60 10.39
N VAL A 271 -3.59 -4.26 9.95
CA VAL A 271 -2.94 -2.97 10.24
C VAL A 271 -2.49 -2.30 8.94
N TRP A 272 -2.78 -1.02 8.81
CA TRP A 272 -2.19 -0.20 7.74
C TRP A 272 -0.77 0.24 8.11
N PHE A 273 0.16 -0.08 7.23
CA PHE A 273 1.54 0.40 7.23
C PHE A 273 1.72 1.44 6.12
N PRO A 274 2.85 2.18 6.05
CA PRO A 274 3.09 3.14 4.98
C PRO A 274 2.86 2.57 3.56
N ASP A 275 3.37 1.37 3.30
CA ASP A 275 3.24 0.68 2.02
C ASP A 275 1.79 0.26 1.74
N SER A 276 1.09 -0.35 2.69
CA SER A 276 -0.29 -0.81 2.47
C SER A 276 -1.31 0.31 2.46
N ALA A 277 -1.09 1.40 3.20
CA ALA A 277 -1.90 2.62 3.10
C ALA A 277 -1.71 3.28 1.73
N TYR A 278 -0.47 3.36 1.23
CA TYR A 278 -0.21 3.90 -0.09
C TYR A 278 -0.80 3.01 -1.20
N LYS A 279 -0.63 1.68 -1.09
CA LYS A 279 -1.26 0.71 -2.00
C LYS A 279 -2.79 0.85 -2.04
N THR A 280 -3.41 1.06 -0.87
CA THR A 280 -4.86 1.28 -0.77
C THR A 280 -5.27 2.54 -1.54
N ALA A 281 -4.61 3.68 -1.28
CA ALA A 281 -4.91 4.94 -1.97
C ALA A 281 -4.67 4.83 -3.49
N GLN A 282 -3.57 4.20 -3.91
CA GLN A 282 -3.26 3.97 -5.32
C GLN A 282 -4.34 3.11 -5.99
N ALA A 283 -4.77 2.02 -5.36
CA ALA A 283 -5.80 1.14 -5.92
C ALA A 283 -7.13 1.88 -6.09
N ILE A 284 -7.53 2.70 -5.11
CA ILE A 284 -8.73 3.54 -5.22
C ILE A 284 -8.61 4.48 -6.42
N GLU A 285 -7.49 5.18 -6.60
CA GLU A 285 -7.31 6.05 -7.77
C GLU A 285 -7.34 5.24 -9.09
N ASP A 286 -6.65 4.10 -9.16
CA ASP A 286 -6.60 3.23 -10.35
C ASP A 286 -7.98 2.69 -10.74
N PHE A 287 -8.82 2.30 -9.78
CA PHE A 287 -10.18 1.82 -10.06
C PHE A 287 -11.11 2.94 -10.54
N GLY A 288 -10.90 4.16 -10.03
CA GLY A 288 -11.74 5.32 -10.35
C GLY A 288 -11.41 5.96 -11.69
N ARG A 289 -10.11 6.06 -12.03
CA ARG A 289 -9.63 6.79 -13.22
C ARG A 289 -9.48 5.86 -14.41
N GLY A 290 -10.29 6.02 -15.45
CA GLY A 290 -10.19 5.23 -16.68
C GLY A 290 -10.81 3.83 -16.61
N GLU A 291 -10.86 3.20 -15.43
CA GLU A 291 -11.56 1.91 -15.25
C GLU A 291 -13.05 2.09 -14.90
N ASN A 292 -13.43 3.24 -14.34
CA ASN A 292 -14.79 3.57 -13.92
C ASN A 292 -15.50 2.51 -13.06
N LEU A 293 -14.75 1.75 -12.28
CA LEU A 293 -15.31 0.63 -11.54
C LEU A 293 -16.08 1.13 -10.30
N PRO A 294 -17.18 0.47 -9.91
CA PRO A 294 -17.61 0.49 -8.52
C PRO A 294 -16.55 -0.21 -7.65
N LEU A 295 -16.44 0.22 -6.40
CA LEU A 295 -15.45 -0.28 -5.44
C LEU A 295 -16.16 -0.98 -4.29
N ILE A 296 -15.63 -2.13 -3.87
CA ILE A 296 -15.97 -2.74 -2.58
C ILE A 296 -14.71 -2.90 -1.73
N ILE A 297 -14.80 -2.43 -0.49
CA ILE A 297 -13.75 -2.56 0.52
C ILE A 297 -14.26 -3.49 1.62
N PHE A 298 -13.66 -4.68 1.74
CA PHE A 298 -13.86 -5.58 2.87
C PHE A 298 -13.05 -5.09 4.07
N ALA A 299 -13.60 -4.11 4.79
CA ALA A 299 -12.94 -3.38 5.86
C ALA A 299 -12.70 -4.27 7.09
N ASN A 300 -11.42 -4.48 7.42
CA ASN A 300 -11.01 -5.30 8.56
C ASN A 300 -9.68 -4.79 9.16
N TRP A 301 -9.67 -3.54 9.63
CA TRP A 301 -8.49 -2.89 10.20
C TRP A 301 -8.66 -2.49 11.66
N ARG A 302 -7.69 -2.91 12.47
CA ARG A 302 -7.49 -2.48 13.87
C ARG A 302 -6.95 -1.05 13.98
N GLY A 303 -6.38 -0.52 12.90
CA GLY A 303 -5.86 0.84 12.84
C GLY A 303 -4.67 0.99 11.90
N PHE A 304 -4.00 2.13 12.02
CA PHE A 304 -2.70 2.39 11.42
C PHE A 304 -1.58 2.02 12.39
N SER A 305 -0.43 1.60 11.87
CA SER A 305 0.77 1.41 12.69
C SER A 305 1.25 2.75 13.24
N GLY A 306 1.12 2.94 14.55
CA GLY A 306 1.55 4.14 15.27
C GLY A 306 2.98 4.08 15.82
N GLY A 307 3.75 3.05 15.48
CA GLY A 307 5.12 2.89 15.95
C GLY A 307 6.07 3.94 15.36
N THR A 308 7.14 4.30 16.08
CA THR A 308 8.11 5.34 15.68
C THR A 308 8.61 5.17 14.25
N ARG A 309 8.94 3.94 13.85
CA ARG A 309 9.41 3.63 12.49
C ARG A 309 8.39 3.99 11.43
N ASP A 310 7.13 3.60 11.61
CA ASP A 310 6.09 3.75 10.58
C ASP A 310 5.55 5.19 10.56
N MET A 311 5.56 5.88 11.70
CA MET A 311 5.35 7.32 11.79
C MET A 311 6.45 8.09 11.03
N PHE A 312 7.72 7.71 11.21
CA PHE A 312 8.84 8.25 10.43
C PHE A 312 8.73 7.89 8.94
N GLY A 313 8.24 6.68 8.64
CA GLY A 313 7.87 6.22 7.31
C GLY A 313 6.63 6.90 6.72
N GLU A 314 6.19 8.02 7.31
CA GLU A 314 5.19 8.91 6.75
C GLU A 314 3.78 8.31 6.62
N VAL A 315 3.42 7.32 7.45
CA VAL A 315 2.10 6.65 7.43
C VAL A 315 0.93 7.64 7.41
N LEU A 316 1.06 8.79 8.08
CA LEU A 316 0.04 9.85 8.09
C LEU A 316 -0.22 10.45 6.70
N LYS A 317 0.81 10.63 5.87
CA LYS A 317 0.65 11.15 4.50
C LYS A 317 -0.15 10.16 3.66
N PHE A 318 0.20 8.87 3.74
CA PHE A 318 -0.47 7.82 2.97
C PHE A 318 -1.89 7.56 3.46
N GLY A 319 -2.15 7.66 4.77
CA GLY A 319 -3.51 7.63 5.32
C GLY A 319 -4.38 8.77 4.81
N ALA A 320 -3.84 9.99 4.69
CA ALA A 320 -4.56 11.13 4.12
C ALA A 320 -4.88 10.93 2.62
N MET A 321 -3.99 10.26 1.87
CA MET A 321 -4.23 9.95 0.45
C MET A 321 -5.45 9.03 0.23
N ILE A 322 -5.78 8.15 1.19
CA ILE A 322 -7.00 7.32 1.12
C ILE A 322 -8.24 8.23 1.12
N VAL A 323 -8.27 9.22 2.03
CA VAL A 323 -9.37 10.20 2.10
C VAL A 323 -9.47 11.02 0.82
N ASP A 324 -8.35 11.50 0.30
CA ASP A 324 -8.33 12.25 -0.96
C ASP A 324 -8.84 11.46 -2.15
N ALA A 325 -8.49 10.17 -2.23
CA ALA A 325 -8.93 9.27 -3.29
C ALA A 325 -10.45 9.00 -3.19
N LEU A 326 -10.96 8.68 -2.00
CA LEU A 326 -12.39 8.42 -1.77
C LEU A 326 -13.26 9.66 -1.98
N ARG A 327 -12.79 10.83 -1.54
CA ARG A 327 -13.48 12.12 -1.74
C ARG A 327 -13.68 12.45 -3.22
N LYS A 328 -12.71 12.09 -4.07
CA LYS A 328 -12.76 12.33 -5.53
C LYS A 328 -13.47 11.23 -6.29
N TYR A 329 -13.71 10.08 -5.67
CA TYR A 329 -14.28 8.90 -6.32
C TYR A 329 -15.69 9.22 -6.86
N ARG A 330 -15.97 8.78 -8.10
CA ARG A 330 -17.19 9.15 -8.85
C ARG A 330 -18.17 8.01 -9.07
N HIS A 331 -17.83 6.82 -8.58
CA HIS A 331 -18.60 5.59 -8.76
C HIS A 331 -19.01 5.03 -7.39
N PRO A 332 -19.98 4.11 -7.31
CA PRO A 332 -20.40 3.55 -6.03
C PRO A 332 -19.24 2.89 -5.25
N VAL A 333 -19.19 3.13 -3.95
CA VAL A 333 -18.22 2.57 -3.01
C VAL A 333 -18.97 1.89 -1.87
N PHE A 334 -18.75 0.59 -1.72
CA PHE A 334 -19.34 -0.22 -0.67
C PHE A 334 -18.26 -0.58 0.36
N ILE A 335 -18.41 -0.09 1.58
CA ILE A 335 -17.58 -0.52 2.71
C ILE A 335 -18.34 -1.64 3.42
N TYR A 336 -17.75 -2.82 3.53
CA TYR A 336 -18.36 -3.95 4.24
C TYR A 336 -17.41 -4.51 5.29
N LEU A 337 -17.82 -4.50 6.56
CA LEU A 337 -17.10 -5.18 7.62
C LEU A 337 -17.53 -6.66 7.61
N PRO A 338 -16.67 -7.61 7.21
CA PRO A 338 -17.04 -9.01 7.07
C PRO A 338 -17.28 -9.68 8.44
N PRO A 339 -17.84 -10.91 8.47
CA PRO A 339 -17.96 -11.68 9.70
C PRO A 339 -16.62 -11.76 10.44
N ASN A 340 -16.65 -11.56 11.76
CA ASN A 340 -15.47 -11.50 12.62
C ASN A 340 -14.44 -10.41 12.27
N GLY A 341 -14.72 -9.55 11.29
CA GLY A 341 -13.90 -8.39 10.98
C GLY A 341 -14.11 -7.24 11.96
N GLU A 342 -13.15 -6.32 12.02
CA GLU A 342 -13.27 -5.13 12.83
C GLU A 342 -12.76 -3.86 12.16
N LEU A 343 -13.33 -2.72 12.53
CA LEU A 343 -12.89 -1.41 12.07
C LEU A 343 -12.77 -0.46 13.26
N ARG A 344 -11.57 0.06 13.50
CA ARG A 344 -11.28 0.84 14.71
C ARG A 344 -10.66 2.20 14.45
N GLY A 345 -10.93 3.13 15.37
CA GLY A 345 -10.19 4.39 15.53
C GLY A 345 -9.87 5.09 14.21
N GLY A 346 -8.59 5.32 13.95
CA GLY A 346 -8.13 6.00 12.74
C GLY A 346 -8.47 5.28 11.43
N ALA A 347 -8.61 3.95 11.43
CA ALA A 347 -8.99 3.22 10.23
C ALA A 347 -10.44 3.49 9.83
N TRP A 348 -11.35 3.67 10.79
CA TRP A 348 -12.72 4.09 10.51
C TRP A 348 -12.75 5.47 9.85
N VAL A 349 -11.99 6.42 10.41
CA VAL A 349 -12.00 7.83 9.98
C VAL A 349 -11.71 7.98 8.49
N VAL A 350 -10.81 7.16 7.93
CA VAL A 350 -10.37 7.30 6.53
C VAL A 350 -11.27 6.60 5.51
N VAL A 351 -12.27 5.81 5.94
CA VAL A 351 -13.22 5.10 5.06
C VAL A 351 -14.68 5.38 5.43
N ASP A 352 -14.94 6.37 6.27
CA ASP A 352 -16.30 6.72 6.67
C ASP A 352 -17.09 7.29 5.47
N PRO A 353 -18.36 6.89 5.26
CA PRO A 353 -19.17 7.38 4.14
C PRO A 353 -19.34 8.90 4.10
N THR A 354 -19.20 9.60 5.23
CA THR A 354 -19.26 11.08 5.26
C THR A 354 -18.16 11.76 4.45
N ILE A 355 -17.09 11.03 4.07
CA ILE A 355 -16.08 11.52 3.13
C ILE A 355 -16.69 11.81 1.76
N ASN A 356 -17.65 10.99 1.32
CA ASN A 356 -18.34 11.12 0.03
C ASN A 356 -19.73 10.49 0.08
N GLU A 357 -20.66 11.13 0.81
CA GLU A 357 -22.02 10.61 1.10
C GLU A 357 -22.85 10.28 -0.15
N ARG A 358 -22.47 10.83 -1.32
CA ARG A 358 -23.15 10.58 -2.58
C ARG A 358 -22.78 9.23 -3.20
N MET A 359 -21.60 8.73 -2.89
CA MET A 359 -21.02 7.54 -3.54
C MET A 359 -20.76 6.41 -2.55
N MET A 360 -20.60 6.71 -1.25
CA MET A 360 -20.19 5.75 -0.24
C MET A 360 -21.35 5.26 0.62
N GLU A 361 -21.39 3.96 0.84
CA GLU A 361 -22.25 3.30 1.81
C GLU A 361 -21.42 2.34 2.67
N MET A 362 -21.83 2.14 3.94
CA MET A 362 -21.14 1.24 4.86
C MET A 362 -22.11 0.23 5.47
N TYR A 363 -21.69 -1.03 5.46
CA TYR A 363 -22.41 -2.18 5.96
C TYR A 363 -21.52 -2.93 6.96
N ALA A 364 -22.15 -3.56 7.94
CA ALA A 364 -21.44 -4.32 8.96
C ALA A 364 -22.14 -5.66 9.19
N ASP A 365 -21.38 -6.76 9.11
CA ASP A 365 -21.89 -8.06 9.47
C ASP A 365 -22.27 -8.10 10.95
N LYS A 366 -23.27 -8.92 11.31
CA LYS A 366 -23.74 -9.09 12.70
C LYS A 366 -22.62 -9.53 13.66
N GLU A 367 -21.59 -10.22 13.16
CA GLU A 367 -20.45 -10.70 13.94
C GLU A 367 -19.26 -9.74 13.92
N SER A 368 -19.32 -8.66 13.12
CA SER A 368 -18.26 -7.65 13.06
C SER A 368 -18.20 -6.76 14.31
N ARG A 369 -17.14 -5.97 14.46
CA ARG A 369 -16.98 -5.03 15.57
C ARG A 369 -16.49 -3.65 15.10
N GLY A 370 -17.05 -2.59 15.69
CA GLY A 370 -16.64 -1.20 15.46
C GLY A 370 -16.42 -0.45 16.77
N GLY A 371 -15.47 0.47 16.82
CA GLY A 371 -15.24 1.32 18.01
C GLY A 371 -13.98 2.17 17.95
N ILE A 372 -13.85 3.14 18.86
CA ILE A 372 -12.68 4.05 18.90
C ILE A 372 -11.41 3.28 19.26
N LEU A 373 -11.48 2.43 20.29
CA LEU A 373 -10.40 1.58 20.77
C LEU A 373 -10.89 0.13 20.84
N GLU A 374 -9.95 -0.80 20.89
CA GLU A 374 -10.25 -2.19 21.22
C GLU A 374 -10.74 -2.31 22.67
N PRO A 375 -11.53 -3.35 23.00
CA PRO A 375 -12.04 -3.54 24.35
C PRO A 375 -10.96 -3.46 25.46
N PRO A 376 -9.77 -4.07 25.33
CA PRO A 376 -8.71 -3.92 26.32
C PRO A 376 -8.29 -2.47 26.54
N GLY A 377 -8.12 -1.70 25.46
CA GLY A 377 -7.74 -0.28 25.54
C GLY A 377 -8.85 0.60 26.14
N ILE A 378 -10.13 0.28 25.92
CA ILE A 378 -11.24 0.97 26.59
C ILE A 378 -11.22 0.68 28.09
N CYS A 379 -11.00 -0.57 28.50
CA CYS A 379 -10.92 -0.96 29.90
C CYS A 379 -9.79 -0.24 30.63
N GLU A 380 -8.62 -0.12 30.02
CA GLU A 380 -7.48 0.61 30.61
C GLU A 380 -7.79 2.09 30.91
N VAL A 381 -8.61 2.74 30.07
CA VAL A 381 -8.92 4.18 30.21
C VAL A 381 -10.15 4.43 31.09
N LYS A 382 -11.21 3.64 30.90
CA LYS A 382 -12.55 3.88 31.45
C LYS A 382 -13.01 2.89 32.53
N PHE A 383 -12.34 1.74 32.68
CA PHE A 383 -12.68 0.74 33.68
C PHE A 383 -11.44 0.37 34.48
N ARG A 384 -10.89 1.36 35.18
CA ARG A 384 -9.60 1.25 35.87
C ARG A 384 -9.74 0.39 37.11
N LYS A 385 -8.60 0.06 37.74
CA LYS A 385 -8.56 -0.75 38.98
C LYS A 385 -9.57 -0.28 40.05
N ALA A 386 -9.75 1.02 40.25
CA ALA A 386 -10.73 1.55 41.20
C ALA A 386 -12.18 1.20 40.85
N ASP A 387 -12.55 1.27 39.56
CA ASP A 387 -13.88 0.91 39.08
C ASP A 387 -14.11 -0.61 39.12
N GLN A 388 -13.05 -1.38 38.83
CA GLN A 388 -13.04 -2.84 38.97
C GLN A 388 -13.29 -3.24 40.43
N ILE A 389 -12.51 -2.69 41.39
CA ILE A 389 -12.71 -2.93 42.83
C ILE A 389 -14.13 -2.52 43.25
N LYS A 390 -14.60 -1.33 42.88
CA LYS A 390 -15.98 -0.90 43.18
C LYS A 390 -17.03 -1.88 42.65
N THR A 391 -16.79 -2.50 41.50
CA THR A 391 -17.67 -3.50 40.91
C THR A 391 -17.59 -4.84 41.66
N MET A 392 -16.40 -5.24 42.10
CA MET A 392 -16.21 -6.43 42.95
C MET A 392 -16.98 -6.30 44.26
N HIS A 393 -16.82 -5.17 44.97
CA HIS A 393 -17.53 -4.89 46.23
C HIS A 393 -19.06 -4.79 46.06
N ARG A 394 -19.55 -4.61 44.83
CA ARG A 394 -20.99 -4.58 44.53
C ARG A 394 -21.56 -5.96 44.21
N LEU A 395 -20.76 -6.87 43.66
CA LEU A 395 -21.26 -8.12 43.05
C LEU A 395 -20.72 -9.39 43.70
N ASP A 396 -19.56 -9.33 44.35
CA ASP A 396 -18.95 -10.49 44.99
C ASP A 396 -19.48 -10.68 46.42
N ALA A 397 -20.18 -11.80 46.65
CA ALA A 397 -20.81 -12.08 47.93
C ALA A 397 -19.81 -12.16 49.11
N GLU A 398 -18.58 -12.62 48.86
CA GLU A 398 -17.54 -12.70 49.90
C GLU A 398 -17.03 -11.30 50.29
N LEU A 399 -16.75 -10.43 49.31
CA LEU A 399 -16.39 -9.03 49.59
C LEU A 399 -17.52 -8.27 50.29
N ILE A 400 -18.78 -8.45 49.87
CA ILE A 400 -19.93 -7.82 50.53
C ILE A 400 -20.00 -8.24 52.01
N ALA A 401 -19.84 -9.53 52.30
CA ALA A 401 -19.83 -10.02 53.68
C ALA A 401 -18.64 -9.50 54.49
N LEU A 402 -17.46 -9.38 53.85
CA LEU A 402 -16.26 -8.81 54.48
C LEU A 402 -16.41 -7.31 54.75
N ASP A 403 -17.05 -6.55 53.86
CA ASP A 403 -17.37 -5.13 54.07
C ASP A 403 -18.35 -4.93 55.22
N GLU A 404 -19.41 -5.74 55.29
CA GLU A 404 -20.35 -5.71 56.41
C GLU A 404 -19.69 -6.08 57.74
N ARG A 405 -18.73 -7.03 57.72
CA ARG A 405 -17.93 -7.39 58.90
C ARG A 405 -16.99 -6.25 59.29
N LEU A 406 -16.32 -5.63 58.31
CA LEU A 406 -15.45 -4.48 58.51
C LEU A 406 -16.21 -3.31 59.17
N ALA A 407 -17.40 -2.99 58.67
CA ALA A 407 -18.27 -1.95 59.21
C ALA A 407 -18.70 -2.24 60.67
N ARG A 408 -19.10 -3.49 60.95
CA ARG A 408 -19.47 -3.92 62.31
C ARG A 408 -18.31 -3.83 63.30
N THR A 409 -17.10 -4.23 62.89
CA THR A 409 -15.89 -4.20 63.75
C THR A 409 -15.35 -2.78 63.91
N SER A 410 -15.56 -1.88 62.95
CA SER A 410 -15.16 -0.46 63.08
C SER A 410 -16.03 0.34 64.05
N ASP A 411 -17.29 -0.06 64.26
CA ASP A 411 -18.22 0.61 65.18
C ASP A 411 -17.99 0.23 66.66
N SER A 412 -17.26 -0.86 66.93
CA SER A 412 -16.83 -1.23 68.29
C SER A 412 -15.55 -0.47 68.69
N SER A 413 -15.58 0.21 69.85
CA SER A 413 -14.57 1.16 70.35
C SER A 413 -13.10 0.70 70.23
N ALA A 414 -12.27 1.58 69.68
CA ALA A 414 -10.89 1.36 69.20
C ALA A 414 -9.76 1.30 70.27
N ASP A 415 -10.07 0.97 71.52
CA ASP A 415 -9.07 0.93 72.61
C ASP A 415 -8.56 -0.48 72.97
N ASP A 416 -8.99 -1.51 72.23
CA ASP A 416 -8.57 -2.90 72.44
C ASP A 416 -7.61 -3.37 71.33
N ALA A 417 -6.41 -3.81 71.71
CA ALA A 417 -5.40 -4.34 70.79
C ALA A 417 -5.91 -5.53 69.96
N SER A 418 -6.91 -6.25 70.49
CA SER A 418 -7.60 -7.34 69.78
C SER A 418 -8.43 -6.82 68.59
N ALA A 419 -9.15 -5.71 68.74
CA ALA A 419 -9.99 -5.14 67.68
C ALA A 419 -9.16 -4.55 66.53
N ALA A 420 -8.01 -3.95 66.84
CA ALA A 420 -7.06 -3.48 65.83
C ALA A 420 -6.49 -4.64 64.98
N ASN A 421 -6.21 -5.79 65.60
CA ASN A 421 -5.71 -6.99 64.92
C ASN A 421 -6.79 -7.64 64.02
N GLU A 422 -8.04 -7.67 64.48
CA GLU A 422 -9.15 -8.17 63.67
C GLU A 422 -9.44 -7.26 62.46
N LEU A 423 -9.41 -5.93 62.63
CA LEU A 423 -9.53 -4.97 61.52
C LEU A 423 -8.42 -5.14 60.47
N ALA A 424 -7.18 -5.39 60.92
CA ALA A 424 -6.06 -5.66 60.02
C ALA A 424 -6.25 -6.99 59.26
N THR A 425 -6.80 -8.00 59.93
CA THR A 425 -7.10 -9.30 59.33
C THR A 425 -8.17 -9.16 58.25
N ILE A 426 -9.30 -8.49 58.54
CA ILE A 426 -10.39 -8.29 57.58
C ILE A 426 -9.90 -7.50 56.35
N LYS A 427 -9.12 -6.43 56.55
CA LYS A 427 -8.52 -5.68 55.43
C LYS A 427 -7.59 -6.55 54.57
N THR A 428 -6.85 -7.47 55.19
CA THR A 428 -5.99 -8.40 54.47
C THR A 428 -6.80 -9.43 53.68
N GLU A 429 -7.90 -9.92 54.24
CA GLU A 429 -8.85 -10.83 53.57
C GLU A 429 -9.50 -10.16 52.36
N ILE A 430 -9.95 -8.91 52.49
CA ILE A 430 -10.49 -8.08 51.40
C ILE A 430 -9.42 -7.93 50.30
N ALA A 431 -8.22 -7.47 50.62
CA ALA A 431 -7.16 -7.27 49.63
C ALA A 431 -6.76 -8.57 48.92
N ARG A 432 -6.78 -9.71 49.64
CA ARG A 432 -6.53 -11.02 49.03
C ARG A 432 -7.64 -11.39 48.05
N ARG A 433 -8.90 -11.17 48.40
CA ARG A 433 -10.06 -11.45 47.55
C ARG A 433 -10.09 -10.54 46.32
N GLU A 434 -9.86 -9.24 46.49
CA GLU A 434 -9.71 -8.28 45.37
C GLU A 434 -8.65 -8.74 44.37
N ASN A 435 -7.46 -9.11 44.85
CA ASN A 435 -6.36 -9.57 43.98
C ASN A 435 -6.70 -10.88 43.26
N ALA A 436 -7.43 -11.79 43.90
CA ALA A 436 -7.88 -13.03 43.29
C ALA A 436 -8.94 -12.81 42.20
N LEU A 437 -9.80 -11.80 42.37
CA LEU A 437 -10.88 -11.47 41.42
C LEU A 437 -10.43 -10.59 40.26
N LEU A 438 -9.33 -9.86 40.40
CA LEU A 438 -8.85 -8.89 39.42
C LEU A 438 -8.78 -9.44 37.98
N PRO A 439 -8.25 -10.65 37.72
CA PRO A 439 -8.21 -11.18 36.36
C PRO A 439 -9.60 -11.44 35.75
N ILE A 440 -10.59 -11.84 36.57
CA ILE A 440 -11.94 -12.17 36.10
C ILE A 440 -12.75 -10.91 35.82
N TYR A 441 -12.60 -9.87 36.66
CA TYR A 441 -13.32 -8.61 36.46
C TYR A 441 -12.67 -7.73 35.38
N LEU A 442 -11.44 -8.04 34.95
CA LEU A 442 -10.81 -7.41 33.80
C LEU A 442 -11.30 -8.02 32.47
N GLN A 443 -11.68 -9.31 32.47
CA GLN A 443 -12.31 -9.99 31.33
C GLN A 443 -13.76 -9.55 31.17
#